data_AF-Q4A6T2-F1
#
_entry.id   AF-Q4A6T2-F1
#
_cell.length_a   1.000
_cell.length_b   1.000
_cell.length_c   1.000
_cell.angle_alpha   90.00
_cell.angle_beta   90.00
_cell.angle_gamma   90.00
#
_symmetry.space_group_name_H-M   'P 1'
#
loop_
_entity.id
_entity.type
_entity.pdbx_description
1 polymer ?
#
loop_
_entity_poly.entity_id
_entity_poly.type
_entity_poly.pdbx_seq_one_letter_code
_entity_poly.pdbx_strand_id
1 'polypeptide(L)'
;MNFEQKNNLNSLHVDVDKDYKFLISSKKTQGQFYGLVFMFFSLAFSVFVALTISIYHSVFNAIVNGVDNAFTRFMKEKPFVVYGLVLGLFVAYFIVIWFLRKFSWKSLIFSYPVVVLFFSVMISMALVVYSINPDWNRETTSYKNPPITVPLVLMFAPMLVLFFLGVFSYYGLFDLTKLMRVSGFLLAVFLILTVIGIFAVGPVYGTINVAISIIGIAIISISTIYTFNRILTDSKNLAFFSKHEFIARAAGYGIELFISYANILWFLIRIMMKFKK
;
A
#
# COMPACT_ATOMS: atom_id res chain seq x y z
N MET A 1 9.16 -53.55 60.07
CA MET A 1 8.21 -52.49 60.48
C MET A 1 8.09 -51.51 59.34
N ASN A 2 6.84 -51.20 59.00
CA ASN A 2 6.31 -50.32 57.95
C ASN A 2 7.08 -49.00 57.73
N PHE A 3 7.09 -48.48 56.50
CA PHE A 3 6.10 -47.48 56.08
C PHE A 3 6.18 -47.20 54.58
N GLU A 4 5.01 -47.27 53.96
CA GLU A 4 4.71 -46.86 52.60
C GLU A 4 5.07 -45.38 52.36
N GLN A 5 5.71 -45.10 51.22
CA GLN A 5 5.51 -43.82 50.52
C GLN A 5 5.16 -44.10 49.07
N LYS A 6 3.89 -44.47 48.87
CA LYS A 6 3.12 -44.09 47.68
C LYS A 6 3.09 -42.57 47.62
N ASN A 7 3.96 -41.97 46.81
CA ASN A 7 3.80 -40.59 46.38
C ASN A 7 3.43 -40.56 44.91
N ASN A 8 2.11 -40.56 44.70
CA ASN A 8 1.42 -39.61 43.83
C ASN A 8 2.18 -39.20 42.57
N LEU A 9 2.25 -40.13 41.61
CA LEU A 9 2.03 -39.81 40.21
C LEU A 9 0.58 -39.33 40.06
N ASN A 10 0.29 -38.15 40.60
CA ASN A 10 -0.79 -37.34 40.08
C ASN A 10 -0.39 -37.06 38.64
N SER A 11 -0.98 -37.85 37.75
CA SER A 11 -1.26 -37.50 36.39
C SER A 11 -1.70 -36.04 36.36
N LEU A 12 -0.75 -35.16 36.05
CA LEU A 12 -1.06 -33.93 35.34
C LEU A 12 -1.63 -34.40 34.00
N HIS A 13 -2.93 -34.68 34.00
CA HIS A 13 -3.77 -34.29 32.88
C HIS A 13 -3.57 -32.78 32.74
N VAL A 14 -2.49 -32.42 32.05
CA VAL A 14 -2.53 -31.26 31.19
C VAL A 14 -3.64 -31.64 30.21
N ASP A 15 -4.84 -31.12 30.46
CA ASP A 15 -5.83 -30.96 29.42
C ASP A 15 -5.14 -30.10 28.36
N VAL A 16 -4.46 -30.78 27.43
CA VAL A 16 -4.02 -30.21 26.18
C VAL A 16 -5.32 -29.88 25.49
N ASP A 17 -5.71 -28.62 25.69
CA ASP A 17 -6.86 -28.00 25.09
C ASP A 17 -6.95 -28.46 23.64
N LYS A 18 -8.11 -29.01 23.26
CA LYS A 18 -8.33 -29.74 22.00
C LYS A 18 -8.21 -28.85 20.75
N ASP A 19 -7.78 -27.59 20.91
CA ASP A 19 -7.59 -26.60 19.86
C ASP A 19 -6.22 -26.64 19.17
N TYR A 20 -5.23 -27.40 19.67
CA TYR A 20 -3.90 -27.50 19.04
C TYR A 20 -3.74 -28.76 18.18
N LYS A 21 -4.69 -29.05 17.29
CA LYS A 21 -4.52 -30.08 16.25
C LYS A 21 -4.92 -29.58 14.86
N PHE A 22 -4.37 -28.44 14.45
CA PHE A 22 -4.18 -28.14 13.02
C PHE A 22 -2.82 -28.70 12.54
N LEU A 23 -2.61 -30.02 12.68
CA LEU A 23 -1.57 -30.74 11.93
C LEU A 23 -2.08 -31.02 10.50
N ILE A 24 -2.48 -29.96 9.80
CA ILE A 24 -2.68 -30.01 8.35
C ILE A 24 -1.30 -29.89 7.73
N SER A 25 -0.96 -30.77 6.77
CA SER A 25 0.36 -30.81 6.14
C SER A 25 0.87 -29.40 5.83
N SER A 26 2.09 -29.06 6.27
CA SER A 26 2.61 -27.68 6.26
C SER A 26 2.44 -26.96 4.92
N LYS A 27 2.54 -27.70 3.80
CA LYS A 27 2.33 -27.17 2.44
C LYS A 27 0.90 -26.69 2.16
N LYS A 28 -0.12 -27.43 2.59
CA LYS A 28 -1.54 -27.05 2.36
C LYS A 28 -1.91 -25.80 3.17
N THR A 29 -1.47 -25.73 4.43
CA THR A 29 -1.71 -24.59 5.32
C THR A 29 -0.96 -23.35 4.83
N GLN A 30 0.28 -23.51 4.34
CA GLN A 30 1.01 -22.44 3.65
C GLN A 30 0.24 -21.91 2.44
N GLY A 31 -0.21 -22.81 1.55
CA GLY A 31 -1.00 -22.42 0.39
C GLY A 31 -2.28 -21.67 0.74
N GLN A 32 -2.98 -22.10 1.80
CA GLN A 32 -4.16 -21.39 2.32
C GLN A 32 -3.82 -19.99 2.84
N PHE A 33 -2.69 -19.83 3.52
CA PHE A 33 -2.24 -18.53 4.02
C PHE A 33 -1.95 -17.55 2.88
N TYR A 34 -1.18 -17.98 1.87
CA TYR A 34 -0.97 -17.16 0.66
C TYR A 34 -2.28 -16.84 -0.03
N GLY A 35 -3.15 -17.83 -0.20
CA GLY A 35 -4.47 -17.66 -0.81
C GLY A 35 -5.29 -16.58 -0.10
N LEU A 36 -5.30 -16.57 1.25
CA LEU A 36 -5.98 -15.52 2.01
C LEU A 36 -5.32 -14.15 1.84
N VAL A 37 -4.00 -14.05 1.90
CA VAL A 37 -3.28 -12.77 1.69
C VAL A 37 -3.66 -12.17 0.33
N PHE A 38 -3.59 -12.97 -0.73
CA PHE A 38 -3.93 -12.52 -2.09
C PHE A 38 -5.43 -12.27 -2.26
N MET A 39 -6.30 -13.01 -1.56
CA MET A 39 -7.74 -12.74 -1.55
C MET A 39 -8.03 -11.35 -0.95
N PHE A 40 -7.49 -11.04 0.23
CA PHE A 40 -7.66 -9.73 0.85
C PHE A 40 -7.05 -8.60 0.02
N PHE A 41 -5.91 -8.83 -0.60
CA PHE A 41 -5.33 -7.87 -1.55
C PHE A 41 -6.24 -7.64 -2.77
N SER A 42 -6.71 -8.71 -3.40
CA SER A 42 -7.52 -8.65 -4.62
C SER A 42 -8.89 -8.00 -4.39
N LEU A 43 -9.49 -8.25 -3.23
CA LEU A 43 -10.74 -7.60 -2.82
C LEU A 43 -10.52 -6.08 -2.63
N ALA A 44 -9.41 -5.68 -1.98
CA ALA A 44 -9.09 -4.27 -1.76
C ALA A 44 -8.85 -3.57 -3.10
N PHE A 45 -8.06 -4.20 -3.95
CA PHE A 45 -7.76 -3.72 -5.30
C PHE A 45 -9.05 -3.56 -6.14
N SER A 46 -9.94 -4.55 -6.14
CA SER A 46 -11.16 -4.51 -6.96
C SER A 46 -12.10 -3.37 -6.52
N VAL A 47 -12.32 -3.23 -5.20
CA VAL A 47 -13.11 -2.14 -4.63
C VAL A 47 -12.44 -0.79 -4.90
N PHE A 48 -11.12 -0.71 -4.73
CA PHE A 48 -10.33 0.47 -5.03
C PHE A 48 -10.46 0.91 -6.49
N VAL A 49 -10.34 -0.02 -7.45
CA VAL A 49 -10.48 0.29 -8.88
C VAL A 49 -11.89 0.82 -9.18
N ALA A 50 -12.92 0.14 -8.69
CA ALA A 50 -14.32 0.54 -8.90
C ALA A 50 -14.61 1.92 -8.31
N LEU A 51 -14.20 2.18 -7.07
CA LEU A 51 -14.35 3.48 -6.42
C LEU A 51 -13.54 4.56 -7.12
N THR A 52 -12.30 4.27 -7.50
CA THR A 52 -11.42 5.25 -8.15
C THR A 52 -12.01 5.71 -9.48
N ILE A 53 -12.49 4.79 -10.31
CA ILE A 53 -13.09 5.12 -11.60
C ILE A 53 -14.40 5.90 -11.40
N SER A 54 -15.25 5.47 -10.44
CA SER A 54 -16.51 6.14 -10.13
C SER A 54 -16.32 7.59 -9.66
N ILE A 55 -15.41 7.80 -8.69
CA ILE A 55 -15.09 9.13 -8.15
C ILE A 55 -14.43 9.97 -9.24
N TYR A 56 -13.47 9.43 -9.98
CA TYR A 56 -12.82 10.11 -11.09
C TYR A 56 -13.84 10.65 -12.10
N HIS A 57 -14.79 9.82 -12.57
CA HIS A 57 -15.82 10.27 -13.50
C HIS A 57 -16.78 11.29 -12.90
N SER A 58 -17.24 11.08 -11.66
CA SER A 58 -18.14 12.01 -10.98
C SER A 58 -17.51 13.40 -10.84
N VAL A 59 -16.28 13.46 -10.33
CA VAL A 59 -15.53 14.71 -10.14
C VAL A 59 -15.19 15.34 -11.49
N PHE A 60 -14.73 14.56 -12.47
CA PHE A 60 -14.42 15.07 -13.80
C PHE A 60 -15.65 15.69 -14.48
N ASN A 61 -16.80 15.00 -14.44
CA ASN A 61 -18.05 15.50 -14.99
C ASN A 61 -18.53 16.77 -14.27
N ALA A 62 -18.39 16.86 -12.94
CA ALA A 62 -18.72 18.06 -12.18
C ALA A 62 -17.87 19.27 -12.60
N ILE A 63 -16.58 19.06 -12.86
CA ILE A 63 -15.67 20.10 -13.34
C ILE A 63 -16.02 20.53 -14.77
N VAL A 64 -16.24 19.58 -15.68
CA VAL A 64 -16.58 19.88 -17.09
C VAL A 64 -17.92 20.60 -17.20
N ASN A 65 -18.90 20.24 -16.38
CA ASN A 65 -20.21 20.88 -16.36
C ASN A 65 -20.24 22.22 -15.61
N GLY A 66 -19.07 22.75 -15.22
CA GLY A 66 -18.92 24.10 -14.66
C GLY A 66 -19.40 24.27 -13.22
N VAL A 67 -19.68 23.18 -12.50
CA VAL A 67 -20.24 23.22 -11.14
C VAL A 67 -19.17 23.59 -10.10
N ASP A 68 -17.88 23.37 -10.37
CA ASP A 68 -16.84 23.56 -9.35
C ASP A 68 -15.55 24.25 -9.86
N ASN A 69 -15.69 25.55 -10.16
CA ASN A 69 -14.55 26.44 -10.46
C ASN A 69 -13.67 26.71 -9.23
N ALA A 70 -14.17 26.50 -8.00
CA ALA A 70 -13.47 26.79 -6.76
C ALA A 70 -12.40 25.74 -6.45
N PHE A 71 -12.73 24.44 -6.56
CA PHE A 71 -11.76 23.36 -6.34
C PHE A 71 -10.58 23.41 -7.31
N THR A 72 -10.88 23.65 -8.59
CA THR A 72 -9.85 23.76 -9.64
C THR A 72 -8.94 24.97 -9.42
N ARG A 73 -9.48 26.11 -8.97
CA ARG A 73 -8.68 27.30 -8.60
C ARG A 73 -7.83 27.05 -7.35
N PHE A 74 -8.39 26.43 -6.31
CA PHE A 74 -7.66 26.12 -5.08
C PHE A 74 -6.44 25.22 -5.34
N MET A 75 -6.61 24.17 -6.14
CA MET A 75 -5.51 23.28 -6.53
C MET A 75 -4.46 23.98 -7.41
N LYS A 76 -4.86 25.00 -8.20
CA LYS A 76 -3.93 25.81 -9.00
C LYS A 76 -3.12 26.80 -8.15
N GLU A 77 -3.73 27.44 -7.16
CA GLU A 77 -3.09 28.52 -6.39
C GLU A 77 -2.17 28.02 -5.25
N LYS A 78 -2.30 26.74 -4.85
CA LYS A 78 -1.62 26.21 -3.66
C LYS A 78 -0.82 24.93 -3.96
N PRO A 79 0.30 24.99 -4.72
CA PRO A 79 1.14 23.81 -4.99
C PRO A 79 1.71 23.16 -3.72
N PHE A 80 1.81 23.89 -2.62
CA PHE A 80 2.17 23.39 -1.29
C PHE A 80 1.19 22.34 -0.74
N VAL A 81 -0.09 22.39 -1.11
CA VAL A 81 -1.10 21.39 -0.71
C VAL A 81 -0.77 20.03 -1.32
N VAL A 82 -0.20 19.99 -2.52
CA VAL A 82 0.24 18.75 -3.16
C VAL A 82 1.40 18.12 -2.38
N TYR A 83 2.35 18.91 -1.86
CA TYR A 83 3.41 18.40 -0.99
C TYR A 83 2.91 17.96 0.39
N GLY A 84 1.98 18.72 0.99
CA GLY A 84 1.29 18.31 2.21
C GLY A 84 0.57 16.97 2.03
N LEU A 85 -0.04 16.73 0.86
CA LEU A 85 -0.64 15.44 0.52
C LEU A 85 0.41 14.35 0.27
N VAL A 86 1.54 14.64 -0.39
CA VAL A 86 2.62 13.64 -0.58
C VAL A 86 3.24 13.22 0.74
N LEU A 87 3.57 14.19 1.60
CA LEU A 87 4.18 13.95 2.89
C LEU A 87 3.14 13.32 3.85
N GLY A 88 1.89 13.78 3.79
CA GLY A 88 0.76 13.19 4.51
C GLY A 88 0.46 11.76 4.10
N LEU A 89 0.51 11.42 2.81
CA LEU A 89 0.33 10.05 2.29
C LEU A 89 1.48 9.13 2.70
N PHE A 90 2.71 9.63 2.59
CA PHE A 90 3.89 8.87 2.99
C PHE A 90 3.92 8.63 4.50
N VAL A 91 3.57 9.63 5.31
CA VAL A 91 3.44 9.48 6.78
C VAL A 91 2.25 8.59 7.13
N ALA A 92 1.09 8.77 6.46
CA ALA A 92 -0.07 7.91 6.64
C ALA A 92 0.23 6.46 6.26
N TYR A 93 1.06 6.19 5.24
CA TYR A 93 1.55 4.85 4.92
C TYR A 93 2.23 4.20 6.12
N PHE A 94 3.21 4.87 6.74
CA PHE A 94 3.92 4.31 7.89
C PHE A 94 3.05 4.22 9.13
N ILE A 95 2.23 5.24 9.41
CA ILE A 95 1.32 5.26 10.57
C ILE A 95 0.29 4.14 10.42
N VAL A 96 -0.39 4.05 9.28
CA VAL A 96 -1.42 3.02 9.04
C VAL A 96 -0.78 1.63 9.12
N ILE A 97 0.35 1.38 8.46
CA ILE A 97 1.02 0.07 8.55
C ILE A 97 1.46 -0.25 9.99
N TRP A 98 2.01 0.73 10.72
CA TRP A 98 2.39 0.55 12.12
C TRP A 98 1.20 0.24 13.02
N PHE A 99 0.09 0.95 12.82
CA PHE A 99 -1.16 0.71 13.55
C PHE A 99 -1.77 -0.66 13.19
N LEU A 100 -1.85 -1.01 11.90
CA LEU A 100 -2.38 -2.30 11.43
C LEU A 100 -1.64 -3.49 12.06
N ARG A 101 -0.33 -3.35 12.33
CA ARG A 101 0.48 -4.39 12.97
C ARG A 101 0.18 -4.60 14.46
N LYS A 102 -0.43 -3.63 15.14
CA LYS A 102 -0.76 -3.70 16.58
C LYS A 102 -2.22 -4.05 16.86
N PHE A 103 -3.06 -4.12 15.84
CA PHE A 103 -4.51 -4.19 16.00
C PHE A 103 -5.07 -5.62 16.04
N SER A 104 -6.16 -5.77 16.79
CA SER A 104 -6.96 -7.00 16.81
C SER A 104 -7.65 -7.24 15.45
N TRP A 105 -8.03 -8.48 15.17
CA TRP A 105 -8.71 -8.86 13.92
C TRP A 105 -9.96 -8.02 13.63
N LYS A 106 -10.70 -7.60 14.67
CA LYS A 106 -11.89 -6.73 14.52
C LYS A 106 -11.51 -5.35 13.99
N SER A 107 -10.46 -4.76 14.55
CA SER A 107 -9.95 -3.45 14.13
C SER A 107 -9.41 -3.48 12.70
N LEU A 108 -8.84 -4.60 12.26
CA LEU A 108 -8.44 -4.79 10.85
C LEU A 108 -9.64 -4.76 9.90
N ILE A 109 -10.76 -5.38 10.27
CA ILE A 109 -11.98 -5.36 9.44
C ILE A 109 -12.56 -3.95 9.30
N PHE A 110 -12.61 -3.17 10.39
CA PHE A 110 -13.15 -1.81 10.34
C PHE A 110 -12.21 -0.82 9.63
N SER A 111 -10.89 -0.98 9.80
CA SER A 111 -9.92 -0.11 9.11
C SER A 111 -9.84 -0.39 7.61
N TYR A 112 -10.15 -1.61 7.17
CA TYR A 112 -10.03 -2.04 5.78
C TYR A 112 -10.84 -1.17 4.79
N PRO A 113 -12.17 -0.96 4.95
CA PRO A 113 -12.94 -0.07 4.07
C PRO A 113 -12.45 1.38 4.09
N VAL A 114 -12.05 1.88 5.26
CA VAL A 114 -11.57 3.26 5.44
C VAL A 114 -10.28 3.48 4.65
N VAL A 115 -9.34 2.54 4.74
CA VAL A 115 -8.08 2.58 3.98
C VAL A 115 -8.34 2.55 2.48
N VAL A 116 -9.19 1.63 2.01
CA VAL A 116 -9.54 1.52 0.59
C VAL A 116 -10.21 2.78 0.08
N LEU A 117 -11.18 3.32 0.81
CA LEU A 117 -11.88 4.56 0.44
C LEU A 117 -10.91 5.75 0.39
N PHE A 118 -10.06 5.90 1.41
CA PHE A 118 -9.07 6.97 1.49
C PHE A 118 -8.14 6.96 0.27
N PHE A 119 -7.53 5.82 -0.06
CA PHE A 119 -6.65 5.73 -1.23
C PHE A 119 -7.43 5.93 -2.55
N SER A 120 -8.67 5.45 -2.64
CA SER A 120 -9.51 5.63 -3.84
C SER A 120 -9.79 7.11 -4.13
N VAL A 121 -10.20 7.87 -3.11
CA VAL A 121 -10.42 9.32 -3.23
C VAL A 121 -9.14 10.01 -3.68
N MET A 122 -8.03 9.72 -3.00
CA MET A 122 -6.72 10.33 -3.27
C MET A 122 -6.23 10.10 -4.71
N ILE A 123 -6.26 8.85 -5.17
CA ILE A 123 -5.82 8.49 -6.52
C ILE A 123 -6.76 9.07 -7.57
N SER A 124 -8.07 9.09 -7.32
CA SER A 124 -9.04 9.73 -8.22
C SER A 124 -8.72 11.20 -8.43
N MET A 125 -8.47 11.93 -7.33
CA MET A 125 -8.11 13.34 -7.41
C MET A 125 -6.80 13.56 -8.17
N ALA A 126 -5.79 12.70 -7.98
CA ALA A 126 -4.55 12.77 -8.76
C ALA A 126 -4.80 12.51 -10.26
N LEU A 127 -5.64 11.54 -10.61
CA LEU A 127 -6.00 11.25 -11.99
C LEU A 127 -6.79 12.40 -12.64
N VAL A 128 -7.68 13.05 -11.89
CA VAL A 128 -8.38 14.27 -12.33
C VAL A 128 -7.38 15.38 -12.64
N VAL A 129 -6.45 15.66 -11.72
CA VAL A 129 -5.39 16.68 -11.93
C VAL A 129 -4.48 16.33 -13.13
N TYR A 130 -4.17 15.04 -13.34
CA TYR A 130 -3.39 14.57 -14.49
C TYR A 130 -4.15 14.78 -15.81
N SER A 131 -5.45 14.58 -15.78
CA SER A 131 -6.33 14.67 -16.93
C SER A 131 -6.59 16.11 -17.37
N ILE A 132 -6.72 17.02 -16.41
CA ILE A 132 -7.00 18.46 -16.61
C ILE A 132 -5.73 19.27 -17.00
N ASN A 133 -4.54 18.68 -16.91
CA ASN A 133 -3.28 19.28 -17.38
C ASN A 133 -2.92 18.80 -18.80
N PRO A 134 -3.20 19.57 -19.88
CA PRO A 134 -2.43 19.46 -21.13
C PRO A 134 -1.38 20.56 -21.26
N ASP A 135 -1.62 21.76 -20.76
CA ASP A 135 -0.68 22.88 -20.72
C ASP A 135 -1.31 23.95 -19.83
N TRP A 136 -0.70 24.27 -18.69
CA TRP A 136 -1.23 25.27 -17.74
C TRP A 136 -1.38 26.68 -18.38
N ASN A 137 -0.85 26.90 -19.58
CA ASN A 137 -0.87 28.17 -20.31
C ASN A 137 -1.77 28.19 -21.56
N ARG A 138 -2.51 27.12 -21.91
CA ARG A 138 -3.39 27.16 -23.09
C ARG A 138 -4.84 27.41 -22.69
N GLU A 139 -5.27 28.65 -22.91
CA GLU A 139 -6.67 29.07 -23.00
C GLU A 139 -7.35 28.40 -24.20
N THR A 140 -7.63 27.10 -24.15
CA THR A 140 -8.52 26.47 -25.13
C THR A 140 -9.53 25.55 -24.45
N THR A 141 -10.75 26.05 -24.46
CA THR A 141 -12.04 25.63 -23.92
C THR A 141 -12.59 24.32 -24.49
N SER A 142 -11.82 23.23 -24.47
CA SER A 142 -12.41 21.90 -24.76
C SER A 142 -11.75 20.80 -23.94
N TYR A 143 -12.26 20.59 -22.73
CA TYR A 143 -11.99 19.37 -21.96
C TYR A 143 -12.68 18.20 -22.66
N LYS A 144 -11.97 17.53 -23.57
CA LYS A 144 -12.41 16.20 -24.02
C LYS A 144 -12.18 15.22 -22.88
N ASN A 145 -13.19 14.40 -22.56
CA ASN A 145 -13.05 13.25 -21.68
C ASN A 145 -11.79 12.46 -22.12
N PRO A 146 -10.72 12.40 -21.32
CA PRO A 146 -9.57 11.60 -21.69
C PRO A 146 -10.03 10.13 -21.74
N PRO A 147 -9.51 9.35 -22.70
CA PRO A 147 -9.91 7.96 -22.82
C PRO A 147 -9.56 7.21 -21.53
N ILE A 148 -10.54 6.47 -20.98
CA ILE A 148 -10.44 5.66 -19.76
C ILE A 148 -9.26 4.68 -19.81
N THR A 149 -8.81 4.34 -21.01
CA THR A 149 -7.69 3.44 -21.26
C THR A 149 -6.38 3.90 -20.62
N VAL A 150 -6.09 5.21 -20.56
CA VAL A 150 -4.83 5.72 -20.01
C VAL A 150 -4.78 5.54 -18.48
N PRO A 151 -5.79 5.97 -17.69
CA PRO A 151 -5.88 5.65 -16.27
C PRO A 151 -5.86 4.15 -15.98
N LEU A 152 -6.60 3.33 -16.75
CA LEU A 152 -6.65 1.87 -16.54
C LEU A 152 -5.28 1.21 -16.72
N VAL A 153 -4.57 1.51 -17.80
CA VAL A 153 -3.22 0.94 -18.06
C VAL A 153 -2.26 1.31 -16.94
N LEU A 154 -2.33 2.55 -16.45
CA LEU A 154 -1.48 3.03 -15.35
C LEU A 154 -1.73 2.28 -14.04
N MET A 155 -2.97 1.88 -13.76
CA MET A 155 -3.35 1.09 -12.59
C MET A 155 -2.78 -0.34 -12.62
N PHE A 156 -2.50 -0.91 -13.80
CA PHE A 156 -1.88 -2.25 -13.87
C PHE A 156 -0.37 -2.25 -13.62
N ALA A 157 0.33 -1.14 -13.86
CA ALA A 157 1.80 -1.08 -13.72
C ALA A 157 2.32 -1.41 -12.30
N PRO A 158 1.77 -0.87 -11.19
CA PRO A 158 2.19 -1.26 -9.85
C PRO A 158 1.97 -2.75 -9.54
N MET A 159 0.99 -3.38 -10.19
CA MET A 159 0.69 -4.80 -10.02
C MET A 159 1.84 -5.67 -10.56
N LEU A 160 2.40 -5.29 -11.71
CA LEU A 160 3.60 -5.92 -12.27
C LEU A 160 4.82 -5.71 -11.36
N VAL A 161 5.00 -4.52 -10.81
CA VAL A 161 6.08 -4.24 -9.85
C VAL A 161 5.97 -5.17 -8.64
N LEU A 162 4.78 -5.26 -8.03
CA LEU A 162 4.54 -6.16 -6.89
C LEU A 162 4.79 -7.63 -7.24
N PHE A 163 4.39 -8.07 -8.42
CA PHE A 163 4.64 -9.42 -8.91
C PHE A 163 6.15 -9.73 -8.95
N PHE A 164 6.96 -8.88 -9.58
CA PHE A 164 8.41 -9.07 -9.64
C PHE A 164 9.06 -9.02 -8.26
N LEU A 165 8.65 -8.10 -7.39
CA LEU A 165 9.17 -8.03 -6.01
C LEU A 165 8.85 -9.28 -5.20
N GLY A 166 7.65 -9.84 -5.38
CA GLY A 166 7.24 -11.11 -4.78
C GLY A 166 8.12 -12.27 -5.26
N VAL A 167 8.36 -12.35 -6.56
CA VAL A 167 9.27 -13.35 -7.17
C VAL A 167 10.69 -13.21 -6.62
N PHE A 168 11.23 -11.99 -6.56
CA PHE A 168 12.58 -11.76 -6.04
C PHE A 168 12.73 -12.12 -4.57
N SER A 169 11.70 -11.83 -3.77
CA SER A 169 11.66 -12.21 -2.35
C SER A 169 11.56 -13.73 -2.18
N TYR A 170 10.77 -14.42 -3.01
CA TYR A 170 10.65 -15.87 -2.99
C TYR A 170 11.97 -16.60 -3.26
N TYR A 171 12.73 -16.13 -4.26
CA TYR A 171 14.05 -16.69 -4.59
C TYR A 171 15.18 -16.22 -3.68
N GLY A 172 14.92 -15.30 -2.74
CA GLY A 172 15.94 -14.79 -1.82
C GLY A 172 17.10 -14.08 -2.53
N LEU A 173 16.83 -13.44 -3.68
CA LEU A 173 17.87 -12.85 -4.53
C LEU A 173 18.62 -11.68 -3.87
N PHE A 174 18.05 -11.12 -2.81
CA PHE A 174 18.61 -9.94 -2.13
C PHE A 174 18.96 -10.24 -0.68
N ASP A 175 20.11 -9.71 -0.26
CA ASP A 175 20.49 -9.64 1.15
C ASP A 175 19.65 -8.57 1.86
N LEU A 176 18.72 -9.03 2.68
CA LEU A 176 17.83 -8.19 3.48
C LEU A 176 18.57 -7.27 4.44
N THR A 177 19.80 -7.55 4.85
CA THR A 177 20.55 -6.63 5.72
C THR A 177 21.02 -5.42 4.93
N LYS A 178 21.51 -5.66 3.70
CA LYS A 178 21.98 -4.59 2.80
C LYS A 178 20.83 -3.73 2.31
N LEU A 179 19.70 -4.35 1.94
CA LEU A 179 18.50 -3.62 1.54
C LEU A 179 18.01 -2.66 2.64
N MET A 180 18.18 -3.01 3.93
CA MET A 180 17.69 -2.18 5.03
C MET A 180 18.52 -0.90 5.14
N ARG A 181 19.85 -1.04 5.02
CA ARG A 181 20.78 0.09 5.03
C ARG A 181 20.54 1.01 3.84
N VAL A 182 20.35 0.43 2.65
CA VAL A 182 20.01 1.18 1.43
C VAL A 182 18.68 1.91 1.61
N SER A 183 17.66 1.25 2.15
CA SER A 183 16.36 1.88 2.42
C SER A 183 16.47 3.04 3.42
N GLY A 184 17.30 2.91 4.45
CA GLY A 184 17.55 3.99 5.42
C GLY A 184 18.21 5.21 4.78
N PHE A 185 19.21 4.97 3.93
CA PHE A 185 19.85 6.04 3.15
C PHE A 185 18.86 6.70 2.18
N LEU A 186 18.10 5.91 1.42
CA LEU A 186 17.09 6.43 0.49
C LEU A 186 16.01 7.24 1.22
N LEU A 187 15.59 6.80 2.41
CA LEU A 187 14.62 7.52 3.24
C LEU A 187 15.16 8.89 3.67
N ALA A 188 16.43 8.98 4.08
CA ALA A 188 17.06 10.26 4.42
C ALA A 188 17.09 11.20 3.21
N VAL A 189 17.51 10.70 2.04
CA VAL A 189 17.51 11.48 0.79
C VAL A 189 16.09 11.91 0.40
N PHE A 190 15.10 11.03 0.54
CA PHE A 190 13.69 11.32 0.27
C PHE A 190 13.18 12.48 1.13
N LEU A 191 13.48 12.47 2.44
CA LEU A 191 13.07 13.54 3.35
C LEU A 191 13.74 14.87 3.00
N ILE A 192 15.06 14.86 2.75
CA ILE A 192 15.81 16.06 2.34
C ILE A 192 15.22 16.64 1.05
N LEU A 193 15.03 15.82 0.02
CA LEU A 193 14.46 16.28 -1.26
C LEU A 193 13.03 16.77 -1.09
N THR A 194 12.24 16.17 -0.21
CA THR A 194 10.88 16.63 0.07
C THR A 194 10.89 18.04 0.69
N VAL A 195 11.78 18.30 1.66
CA VAL A 195 11.94 19.63 2.26
C VAL A 195 12.42 20.64 1.22
N ILE A 196 13.44 20.30 0.42
CA ILE A 196 13.93 21.18 -0.66
C ILE A 196 12.81 21.44 -1.68
N GLY A 197 12.01 20.42 -2.00
CA GLY A 197 10.88 20.51 -2.93
C GLY A 197 9.83 21.54 -2.52
N ILE A 198 9.61 21.75 -1.21
CA ILE A 198 8.69 22.78 -0.71
C ILE A 198 9.13 24.17 -1.19
N PHE A 199 10.44 24.46 -1.23
CA PHE A 199 10.97 25.77 -1.59
C PHE A 199 11.34 25.89 -3.08
N ALA A 200 11.26 24.79 -3.84
CA ALA A 200 11.64 24.77 -5.25
C ALA A 200 10.59 25.46 -6.14
N VAL A 201 11.04 26.31 -7.06
CA VAL A 201 10.20 27.02 -8.04
C VAL A 201 10.69 26.81 -9.47
N GLY A 202 9.79 26.96 -10.45
CA GLY A 202 10.13 26.91 -11.88
C GLY A 202 10.50 25.50 -12.39
N PRO A 203 11.45 25.35 -13.33
CA PRO A 203 11.77 24.05 -13.94
C PRO A 203 12.40 23.06 -12.95
N VAL A 204 13.12 23.56 -11.94
CA VAL A 204 13.78 22.78 -10.88
C VAL A 204 12.75 21.99 -10.04
N TYR A 205 11.56 22.57 -9.84
CA TYR A 205 10.42 21.92 -9.17
C TYR A 205 10.04 20.58 -9.81
N GLY A 206 9.97 20.54 -11.15
CA GLY A 206 9.58 19.34 -11.86
C GLY A 206 10.60 18.20 -11.71
N THR A 207 11.88 18.53 -11.75
CA THR A 207 12.97 17.56 -11.60
C THR A 207 13.02 16.97 -10.20
N ILE A 208 12.92 17.83 -9.17
CA ILE A 208 12.89 17.38 -7.76
C ILE A 208 11.69 16.46 -7.51
N ASN A 209 10.53 16.77 -8.07
CA ASN A 209 9.33 15.94 -7.90
C ASN A 209 9.43 14.55 -8.53
N VAL A 210 10.05 14.45 -9.70
CA VAL A 210 10.35 13.15 -10.32
C VAL A 210 11.36 12.39 -9.47
N ALA A 211 12.42 13.03 -9.00
CA ALA A 211 13.42 12.40 -8.14
C ALA A 211 12.80 11.86 -6.84
N ILE A 212 11.98 12.66 -6.14
CA ILE A 212 11.23 12.23 -4.95
C ILE A 212 10.38 11.00 -5.27
N SER A 213 9.70 11.00 -6.43
CA SER A 213 8.78 9.92 -6.79
C SER A 213 9.51 8.63 -7.12
N ILE A 214 10.64 8.70 -7.84
CA ILE A 214 11.50 7.54 -8.12
C ILE A 214 12.05 6.95 -6.81
N ILE A 215 12.56 7.80 -5.91
CA ILE A 215 13.09 7.35 -4.63
C ILE A 215 11.97 6.77 -3.75
N GLY A 216 10.79 7.39 -3.76
CA GLY A 216 9.61 6.87 -3.05
C GLY A 216 9.22 5.47 -3.53
N ILE A 217 9.16 5.25 -4.84
CA ILE A 217 8.92 3.91 -5.42
C ILE A 217 10.00 2.93 -4.97
N ALA A 218 11.28 3.31 -4.98
CA ALA A 218 12.37 2.46 -4.54
C ALA A 218 12.24 2.05 -3.07
N ILE A 219 11.96 3.01 -2.17
CA ILE A 219 11.76 2.74 -0.73
C ILE A 219 10.58 1.79 -0.51
N ILE A 220 9.43 2.06 -1.14
CA ILE A 220 8.25 1.21 -1.01
C ILE A 220 8.53 -0.18 -1.57
N SER A 221 9.21 -0.28 -2.72
CA SER A 221 9.58 -1.56 -3.31
C SER A 221 10.47 -2.39 -2.38
N ILE A 222 11.44 -1.76 -1.73
CA ILE A 222 12.28 -2.43 -0.72
C ILE A 222 11.42 -2.88 0.48
N SER A 223 10.55 -2.00 1.00
CA SER A 223 9.61 -2.34 2.08
C SER A 223 8.74 -3.55 1.71
N THR A 224 8.21 -3.59 0.48
CA THR A 224 7.40 -4.69 -0.05
C THR A 224 8.17 -6.01 -0.12
N ILE A 225 9.47 -5.99 -0.47
CA ILE A 225 10.32 -7.20 -0.43
C ILE A 225 10.36 -7.78 0.98
N TYR A 226 10.51 -6.94 2.02
CA TYR A 226 10.42 -7.39 3.41
C TYR A 226 9.04 -7.94 3.76
N THR A 227 7.97 -7.29 3.31
CA THR A 227 6.61 -7.78 3.53
C THR A 227 6.46 -9.19 2.96
N PHE A 228 6.89 -9.43 1.71
CA PHE A 228 6.89 -10.78 1.12
C PHE A 228 7.77 -11.78 1.90
N ASN A 229 8.94 -11.36 2.37
CA ASN A 229 9.80 -12.24 3.15
C ASN A 229 9.18 -12.61 4.51
N ARG A 230 8.46 -11.67 5.14
CA ARG A 230 7.69 -11.92 6.35
C ARG A 230 6.50 -12.82 6.10
N ILE A 231 5.78 -12.67 4.99
CA ILE A 231 4.72 -13.61 4.58
C ILE A 231 5.33 -15.02 4.44
N LEU A 232 6.49 -15.15 3.78
CA LEU A 232 7.21 -16.42 3.64
C LEU A 232 7.57 -17.04 4.99
N THR A 233 8.13 -16.25 5.90
CA THR A 233 8.56 -16.71 7.22
C THR A 233 7.36 -17.08 8.10
N ASP A 234 6.35 -16.23 8.17
CA ASP A 234 5.13 -16.48 8.95
C ASP A 234 4.37 -17.70 8.40
N SER A 235 4.36 -17.90 7.07
CA SER A 235 3.76 -19.09 6.45
C SER A 235 4.44 -20.40 6.87
N LYS A 236 5.73 -20.36 7.22
CA LYS A 236 6.46 -21.54 7.72
C LYS A 236 6.17 -21.81 9.19
N ASN A 237 5.77 -20.78 9.95
CA ASN A 237 5.54 -20.85 11.39
C ASN A 237 4.05 -20.98 11.76
N LEU A 238 3.18 -21.33 10.81
CA LEU A 238 1.72 -21.34 11.00
C LEU A 238 1.20 -22.37 12.01
N ALA A 239 2.01 -23.36 12.40
CA ALA A 239 1.62 -24.41 13.34
C ALA A 239 1.28 -23.89 14.75
N PHE A 240 1.61 -22.63 15.04
CA PHE A 240 1.49 -22.04 16.39
C PHE A 240 0.38 -20.97 16.50
N PHE A 241 -0.39 -20.72 15.44
CA PHE A 241 -1.41 -19.66 15.45
C PHE A 241 -2.82 -20.21 15.62
N SER A 242 -3.64 -19.49 16.40
CA SER A 242 -5.08 -19.71 16.40
C SER A 242 -5.70 -19.36 15.04
N LYS A 243 -6.87 -19.94 14.72
CA LYS A 243 -7.60 -19.65 13.46
C LYS A 243 -7.87 -18.15 13.26
N HIS A 244 -8.15 -17.43 14.33
CA HIS A 244 -8.42 -15.98 14.27
C HIS A 244 -7.16 -15.20 13.98
N GLU A 245 -6.04 -15.56 14.61
CA GLU A 245 -4.74 -14.94 14.35
C GLU A 245 -4.23 -15.24 12.94
N PHE A 246 -4.47 -16.45 12.45
CA PHE A 246 -4.19 -16.86 11.07
C PHE A 246 -4.85 -15.93 10.05
N ILE A 247 -6.16 -15.70 10.19
CA ILE A 247 -6.93 -14.82 9.30
C ILE A 247 -6.50 -13.36 9.49
N ALA A 248 -6.30 -12.91 10.73
CA ALA A 248 -5.90 -11.53 11.02
C ALA A 248 -4.54 -11.18 10.39
N ARG A 249 -3.53 -12.07 10.51
CA ARG A 249 -2.23 -11.88 9.89
C ARG A 249 -2.33 -11.86 8.37
N ALA A 250 -3.08 -12.80 7.79
CA ALA A 250 -3.28 -12.84 6.34
C ALA A 250 -3.96 -11.55 5.82
N ALA A 251 -4.99 -11.07 6.52
CA ALA A 251 -5.66 -9.81 6.22
C ALA A 251 -4.70 -8.61 6.34
N GLY A 252 -3.94 -8.54 7.43
CA GLY A 252 -2.95 -7.48 7.65
C GLY A 252 -1.92 -7.40 6.52
N TYR A 253 -1.38 -8.54 6.07
CA TYR A 253 -0.47 -8.60 4.93
C TYR A 253 -1.15 -8.21 3.61
N GLY A 254 -2.40 -8.65 3.37
CA GLY A 254 -3.16 -8.25 2.19
C GLY A 254 -3.38 -6.73 2.10
N ILE A 255 -3.70 -6.09 3.23
CA ILE A 255 -3.83 -4.63 3.33
C ILE A 255 -2.47 -3.95 3.11
N GLU A 256 -1.39 -4.47 3.72
CA GLU A 256 -0.05 -3.90 3.58
C GLU A 256 0.43 -3.91 2.12
N LEU A 257 0.15 -5.00 1.38
CA LEU A 257 0.39 -5.10 -0.06
C LEU A 257 -0.47 -4.12 -0.87
N PHE A 258 -1.75 -3.95 -0.51
CA PHE A 258 -2.64 -2.98 -1.16
C PHE A 258 -2.17 -1.54 -0.95
N ILE A 259 -1.74 -1.20 0.27
CA ILE A 259 -1.20 0.11 0.58
C ILE A 259 0.08 0.36 -0.22
N SER A 260 0.96 -0.65 -0.33
CA SER A 260 2.17 -0.58 -1.17
C SER A 260 1.82 -0.33 -2.64
N TYR A 261 0.84 -1.09 -3.17
CA TYR A 261 0.28 -0.90 -4.50
C TYR A 261 -0.16 0.55 -4.74
N ALA A 262 -1.01 1.09 -3.85
CA ALA A 262 -1.60 2.41 -4.02
C ALA A 262 -0.56 3.53 -3.97
N ASN A 263 0.49 3.40 -3.14
CA ASN A 263 1.55 4.39 -3.08
C ASN A 263 2.49 4.33 -4.31
N ILE A 264 2.79 3.14 -4.81
CA ILE A 264 3.53 3.02 -6.09
C ILE A 264 2.72 3.68 -7.21
N LEU A 265 1.41 3.42 -7.29
CA LEU A 265 0.53 4.05 -8.27
C LEU A 265 0.56 5.58 -8.17
N TRP A 266 0.46 6.13 -6.95
CA TRP A 266 0.53 7.57 -6.71
C TRP A 266 1.82 8.18 -7.28
N PHE A 267 2.97 7.59 -6.96
CA PHE A 267 4.26 8.08 -7.47
C PHE A 267 4.39 7.93 -8.98
N LEU A 268 3.87 6.85 -9.58
CA LEU A 268 3.83 6.68 -11.04
C LEU A 268 2.96 7.74 -11.71
N ILE A 269 1.76 8.04 -11.20
CA ILE A 269 0.91 9.13 -11.69
C ILE A 269 1.68 10.45 -11.70
N ARG A 270 2.40 10.73 -10.61
CA ARG A 270 3.18 11.97 -10.48
C ARG A 270 4.35 12.06 -11.46
N ILE A 271 5.04 10.95 -11.72
CA ILE A 271 6.07 10.88 -12.75
C ILE A 271 5.45 11.17 -14.12
N MET A 272 4.32 10.53 -14.43
CA MET A 272 3.62 10.72 -15.71
C MET A 272 3.14 12.16 -15.93
N MET A 273 2.69 12.85 -14.88
CA MET A 273 2.31 14.28 -14.95
C MET A 273 3.44 15.16 -15.48
N LYS A 274 4.72 14.84 -15.20
CA LYS A 274 5.86 15.62 -15.68
C LYS A 274 6.16 15.38 -17.17
N PHE A 275 6.00 14.13 -17.64
CA PHE A 275 6.35 13.72 -19.01
C PHE A 275 5.23 13.95 -20.03
N LYS A 276 4.05 14.41 -19.61
CA LYS A 276 2.95 14.81 -20.52
C LYS A 276 3.15 16.20 -21.15
N LYS A 277 4.24 16.91 -20.81
CA LYS A 277 4.67 18.15 -21.48
C LYS A 277 5.42 17.84 -22.76
#